data_AF-A3J5Z9-F1
#
_entry.id   AF-A3J5Z9-F1
#
_cell.length_a   1.000
_cell.length_b   1.000
_cell.length_c   1.000
_cell.angle_alpha   90.00
_cell.angle_beta   90.00
_cell.angle_gamma   90.00
#
_symmetry.space_group_name_H-M   'P 1'
#
loop_
_entity.id
_entity.type
_entity.pdbx_description
1 polymer ?
#
loop_
_entity_poly.entity_id
_entity_poly.type
_entity_poly.pdbx_seq_one_letter_code
_entity_poly.pdbx_strand_id
1 'polypeptide(L)'
;MKKLILLLLLVTVLTSFTNTRKENTAARYAFVTDTEHDKSLDEDDKNGYVNLVTNVVTVNCDISNNNIMHQFIAHYSAEEETKTRSRAFGSSVMPLVRIYNSYDEAVASRRDWLAERGSERKRTIKYFYVTCN
;
A
#
# COMPACT_ATOMS: atom_id res chain seq x y z
N MET A 1 -18.45 56.20 -17.11
CA MET A 1 -18.96 55.16 -16.17
C MET A 1 -19.12 53.78 -16.81
N LYS A 2 -19.72 53.63 -18.01
CA LYS A 2 -19.87 52.33 -18.70
C LYS A 2 -18.57 51.53 -18.94
N LYS A 3 -17.46 52.22 -19.27
CA LYS A 3 -16.15 51.58 -19.54
C LYS A 3 -15.51 50.98 -18.27
N LEU A 4 -15.78 51.54 -17.09
CA LEU A 4 -15.23 51.06 -15.82
C LEU A 4 -15.93 49.77 -15.37
N ILE A 5 -17.25 49.71 -15.56
CA ILE A 5 -18.08 48.53 -15.26
C ILE A 5 -17.68 47.34 -16.14
N LEU A 6 -17.38 47.59 -17.42
CA LEU A 6 -16.93 46.54 -18.34
C LEU A 6 -15.57 45.95 -17.94
N LEU A 7 -14.65 46.78 -17.42
CA LEU A 7 -13.33 46.35 -16.98
C LEU A 7 -13.41 45.50 -15.71
N LEU A 8 -14.26 45.88 -14.76
CA LEU A 8 -14.50 45.14 -13.50
C LEU A 8 -15.15 43.76 -13.75
N LEU A 9 -16.07 43.68 -14.72
CA LEU A 9 -16.65 42.40 -15.16
C LEU A 9 -15.61 41.50 -15.84
N LEU A 10 -14.71 42.06 -16.64
CA LEU A 10 -13.68 41.28 -17.32
C LEU A 10 -12.65 40.70 -16.32
N VAL A 11 -12.27 41.47 -15.29
CA VAL A 11 -11.33 41.02 -14.26
C VAL A 11 -11.94 39.94 -13.35
N THR A 12 -13.22 40.03 -13.03
CA THR A 12 -13.91 39.01 -12.20
C THR A 12 -14.16 37.70 -12.95
N VAL A 13 -14.35 37.76 -14.27
CA VAL A 13 -14.43 36.54 -15.10
C VAL A 13 -13.05 35.89 -15.21
N LEU A 14 -11.95 36.64 -15.35
CA LEU A 14 -10.60 36.06 -15.45
C LEU A 14 -10.12 35.39 -14.14
N THR A 15 -10.45 35.93 -12.97
CA THR A 15 -10.05 35.31 -11.69
C THR A 15 -10.86 34.07 -11.32
N SER A 16 -12.01 33.85 -11.95
CA SER A 16 -12.81 32.64 -11.74
C SER A 16 -12.22 31.39 -12.44
N PHE A 17 -11.27 31.57 -13.37
CA PHE A 17 -10.62 30.46 -14.08
C PHE A 17 -9.31 29.97 -13.47
N THR A 18 -8.83 30.54 -12.37
CA THR A 18 -7.54 30.15 -11.75
C THR A 18 -7.67 29.24 -10.53
N ASN A 19 -8.82 28.61 -10.31
CA ASN A 19 -8.96 27.49 -9.38
C ASN A 19 -8.93 26.15 -10.12
N THR A 20 -7.88 25.91 -10.92
CA THR A 20 -7.38 24.54 -11.10
C THR A 20 -6.72 24.13 -9.79
N ARG A 21 -7.55 23.82 -8.79
CA ARG A 21 -7.16 22.89 -7.74
C ARG A 21 -6.59 21.69 -8.51
N LYS A 22 -5.30 21.38 -8.33
CA LYS A 22 -4.71 20.14 -8.81
C LYS A 22 -5.45 19.00 -8.11
N GLU A 23 -6.64 18.65 -8.58
CA GLU A 23 -7.22 17.34 -8.42
C GLU A 23 -6.34 16.40 -9.22
N ASN A 24 -5.26 15.92 -8.60
CA ASN A 24 -4.69 14.61 -8.88
C ASN A 24 -3.52 14.34 -7.92
N THR A 25 -3.88 14.15 -6.66
CA THR A 25 -3.32 13.02 -5.93
C THR A 25 -4.49 12.09 -5.68
N ALA A 26 -4.93 11.40 -6.74
CA ALA A 26 -5.92 10.33 -6.58
C ALA A 26 -5.36 9.38 -5.50
N ALA A 27 -6.05 9.29 -4.37
CA ALA A 27 -5.64 8.38 -3.31
C ALA A 27 -5.63 6.97 -3.91
N ARG A 28 -4.43 6.40 -4.02
CA ARG A 28 -4.25 5.01 -4.42
C ARG A 28 -4.23 4.15 -3.16
N TYR A 29 -4.48 2.87 -3.34
CA TYR A 29 -4.50 1.92 -2.25
C TYR A 29 -3.52 0.81 -2.56
N ALA A 30 -2.75 0.38 -1.58
CA ALA A 30 -1.79 -0.70 -1.76
C ALA A 30 -2.04 -1.84 -0.79
N PHE A 31 -1.71 -3.04 -1.21
CA PHE A 31 -1.45 -4.14 -0.30
C PHE A 31 -0.18 -4.87 -0.72
N VAL A 32 0.55 -5.41 0.26
CA VAL A 32 1.80 -6.14 0.08
C VAL A 32 1.65 -7.54 0.65
N THR A 33 2.18 -8.54 -0.04
CA THR A 33 2.20 -9.95 0.43
C THR A 33 3.61 -10.52 0.37
N ASP A 34 3.97 -11.36 1.34
CA ASP A 34 5.24 -12.08 1.43
C ASP A 34 5.07 -13.38 2.25
N THR A 35 6.17 -14.10 2.51
CA THR A 35 6.20 -15.29 3.37
C THR A 35 7.26 -15.13 4.47
N GLU A 36 6.93 -15.52 5.71
CA GLU A 36 7.89 -15.63 6.82
C GLU A 36 8.11 -17.09 7.22
N HIS A 37 9.27 -17.35 7.83
CA HIS A 37 9.51 -18.60 8.54
C HIS A 37 9.33 -18.35 10.04
N ASP A 38 8.32 -18.99 10.62
CA ASP A 38 8.09 -18.99 12.07
C ASP A 38 8.47 -20.37 12.63
N LYS A 39 9.63 -20.41 13.30
CA LYS A 39 10.20 -21.66 13.87
C LYS A 39 9.33 -22.26 14.96
N SER A 40 8.43 -21.49 15.57
CA SER A 40 7.47 -22.04 16.54
C SER A 40 6.43 -22.95 15.89
N LEU A 41 6.34 -22.90 14.56
CA LEU A 41 5.39 -23.64 13.74
C LEU A 41 6.07 -24.74 12.91
N ASP A 42 7.37 -24.97 13.14
CA ASP A 42 8.09 -26.09 12.55
C ASP A 42 7.53 -27.40 13.14
N GLU A 43 6.63 -28.02 12.39
CA GLU A 43 6.24 -29.43 12.54
C GLU A 43 7.06 -30.25 11.55
N ASP A 44 7.31 -31.54 11.85
CA ASP A 44 7.90 -32.48 10.89
C ASP A 44 7.14 -32.36 9.55
N ASP A 45 7.89 -32.11 8.46
CA ASP A 45 7.41 -31.92 7.08
C ASP A 45 6.69 -30.61 6.71
N LYS A 46 6.53 -29.63 7.62
CA LYS A 46 5.77 -28.38 7.31
C LYS A 46 6.57 -27.09 7.24
N ASN A 47 7.87 -27.13 7.53
CA ASN A 47 8.83 -26.01 7.37
C ASN A 47 8.37 -24.64 7.91
N GLY A 48 7.41 -24.58 8.85
CA GLY A 48 7.06 -23.37 9.61
C GLY A 48 6.68 -22.12 8.82
N TYR A 49 6.32 -22.22 7.53
CA TYR A 49 6.07 -21.04 6.71
C TYR A 49 4.68 -20.44 6.93
N VAL A 50 4.63 -19.11 7.03
CA VAL A 50 3.41 -18.32 7.24
C VAL A 50 3.32 -17.23 6.19
N ASN A 51 2.13 -17.07 5.61
CA ASN A 51 1.86 -15.98 4.70
C ASN A 51 1.73 -14.65 5.45
N LEU A 52 2.49 -13.66 5.02
CA LEU A 52 2.40 -12.28 5.47
C LEU A 52 1.60 -11.45 4.47
N VAL A 53 0.70 -10.62 4.98
CA VAL A 53 -0.02 -9.65 4.17
C VAL A 53 -0.19 -8.35 4.95
N THR A 54 -0.06 -7.19 4.29
CA THR A 54 -0.42 -5.93 4.93
C THR A 54 -1.94 -5.78 5.01
N ASN A 55 -2.39 -4.91 5.90
CA ASN A 55 -3.69 -4.29 5.68
C ASN A 55 -3.66 -3.41 4.40
N VAL A 56 -4.84 -3.06 3.89
CA VAL A 56 -4.94 -2.06 2.81
C VAL A 56 -4.45 -0.72 3.36
N VAL A 57 -3.50 -0.11 2.67
CA VAL A 57 -2.94 1.20 3.03
C VAL A 57 -3.29 2.24 1.97
N THR A 58 -3.54 3.48 2.41
CA THR A 58 -3.79 4.61 1.51
C THR A 58 -2.47 5.28 1.14
N VAL A 59 -2.30 5.59 -0.14
CA VAL A 59 -1.12 6.22 -0.73
C VAL A 59 -1.59 7.46 -1.49
N ASN A 60 -1.17 8.64 -1.07
CA ASN A 60 -1.59 9.92 -1.65
C ASN A 60 -0.48 10.57 -2.50
N CYS A 61 0.45 9.77 -3.03
CA CYS A 61 1.56 10.22 -3.86
C CYS A 61 1.88 9.20 -4.97
N ASP A 62 2.57 9.67 -6.01
CA ASP A 62 3.17 8.78 -7.00
C ASP A 62 4.43 8.12 -6.43
N ILE A 63 4.26 6.90 -5.93
CA ILE A 63 5.35 6.05 -5.44
C ILE A 63 5.39 4.74 -6.24
N SER A 64 6.59 4.23 -6.50
CA SER A 64 6.77 2.97 -7.22
C SER A 64 6.42 1.75 -6.34
N ASN A 65 6.00 0.65 -6.96
CA ASN A 65 5.80 -0.64 -6.26
C ASN A 65 7.06 -1.03 -5.47
N ASN A 66 8.26 -0.82 -6.05
CA ASN A 66 9.53 -1.17 -5.41
C ASN A 66 9.78 -0.38 -4.12
N ASN A 67 9.40 0.90 -4.08
CA ASN A 67 9.56 1.72 -2.87
C ASN A 67 8.58 1.27 -1.77
N ILE A 68 7.34 0.93 -2.13
CA ILE A 68 6.39 0.35 -1.16
C ILE A 68 6.91 -0.99 -0.64
N MET A 69 7.44 -1.85 -1.52
CA MET A 69 8.08 -3.12 -1.13
C MET A 69 9.20 -2.84 -0.12
N HIS A 70 10.15 -1.97 -0.45
CA HIS A 70 11.27 -1.66 0.44
C HIS A 70 10.81 -1.15 1.81
N GLN A 71 9.79 -0.28 1.86
CA GLN A 71 9.24 0.19 3.13
C GLN A 71 8.56 -0.93 3.92
N PHE A 72 7.79 -1.80 3.26
CA PHE A 72 7.19 -2.98 3.90
C PHE A 72 8.25 -3.88 4.52
N ILE A 73 9.32 -4.12 3.77
CA ILE A 73 10.48 -4.91 4.21
C ILE A 73 11.11 -4.30 5.47
N ALA A 74 11.40 -2.99 5.43
CA ALA A 74 12.03 -2.30 6.55
C ALA A 74 11.14 -2.32 7.80
N HIS A 75 9.84 -2.08 7.64
CA HIS A 75 8.86 -2.14 8.74
C HIS A 75 8.79 -3.53 9.35
N TYR A 76 8.63 -4.58 8.54
CA TYR A 76 8.56 -5.95 9.03
C TYR A 76 9.84 -6.40 9.73
N SER A 77 11.02 -6.10 9.17
CA SER A 77 12.30 -6.39 9.82
C SER A 77 12.39 -5.73 11.20
N ALA A 78 11.90 -4.49 11.34
CA ALA A 78 11.89 -3.79 12.62
C ALA A 78 10.91 -4.40 13.64
N GLU A 79 9.78 -4.98 13.21
CA GLU A 79 8.82 -5.63 14.11
C GLU A 79 9.31 -7.00 14.61
N GLU A 80 10.00 -7.78 13.76
CA GLU A 80 10.06 -9.24 13.95
C GLU A 80 11.46 -9.87 13.94
N GLU A 81 12.55 -9.11 13.79
CA GLU A 81 13.91 -9.67 13.84
C GLU A 81 14.22 -10.24 15.24
N THR A 82 13.91 -11.53 15.42
CA THR A 82 13.97 -12.25 16.69
C THR A 82 14.57 -13.64 16.49
N LYS A 83 14.82 -14.37 17.58
CA LYS A 83 15.41 -15.73 17.51
C LYS A 83 14.48 -16.77 16.86
N THR A 84 13.16 -16.56 16.94
CA THR A 84 12.12 -17.52 16.53
C THR A 84 11.48 -17.18 15.20
N ARG A 85 11.54 -15.92 14.78
CA ARG A 85 10.96 -15.46 13.52
C ARG A 85 12.04 -14.82 12.68
N SER A 86 12.18 -15.35 11.49
CA SER A 86 13.11 -14.83 10.50
C SER A 86 12.39 -14.73 9.19
N ARG A 87 12.71 -13.67 8.45
CA ARG A 87 12.26 -13.59 7.09
C ARG A 87 12.84 -14.75 6.28
N ALA A 88 11.97 -15.48 5.59
CA ALA A 88 12.36 -16.56 4.70
C ALA A 88 12.93 -16.00 3.37
N PHE A 89 13.93 -15.14 3.43
CA PHE A 89 14.62 -14.65 2.24
C PHE A 89 15.40 -15.80 1.60
N GLY A 90 15.00 -16.21 0.40
CA GLY A 90 15.75 -17.21 -0.39
C GLY A 90 14.92 -18.30 -1.07
N SER A 91 13.62 -18.40 -0.83
CA SER A 91 12.73 -19.11 -1.76
C SER A 91 12.19 -18.12 -2.80
N SER A 92 11.85 -18.59 -3.98
CA SER A 92 11.61 -17.85 -5.24
C SER A 92 10.50 -16.79 -5.26
N VAL A 93 9.96 -16.39 -4.10
CA VAL A 93 8.81 -15.49 -3.99
C VAL A 93 9.29 -14.12 -3.50
N MET A 94 9.60 -13.21 -4.43
CA MET A 94 9.75 -11.79 -4.08
C MET A 94 8.44 -11.26 -3.50
N PRO A 95 8.48 -10.33 -2.52
CA PRO A 95 7.25 -9.69 -2.04
C PRO A 95 6.49 -9.09 -3.21
N LEU A 96 5.16 -9.23 -3.20
CA LEU A 96 4.31 -8.71 -4.25
C LEU A 96 3.59 -7.47 -3.74
N VAL A 97 3.72 -6.36 -4.47
CA VAL A 97 2.94 -5.14 -4.24
C VAL A 97 1.95 -4.95 -5.35
N ARG A 98 0.71 -4.66 -4.97
CA ARG A 98 -0.36 -4.27 -5.90
C ARG A 98 -0.92 -2.92 -5.49
N ILE A 99 -1.13 -2.04 -6.48
CA ILE A 99 -1.67 -0.69 -6.31
C ILE A 99 -3.02 -0.61 -7.03
N TYR A 100 -4.00 -0.01 -6.38
CA TYR A 100 -5.40 0.10 -6.80
C TYR A 100 -5.84 1.56 -6.82
N ASN A 101 -6.84 1.86 -7.64
CA ASN A 101 -7.39 3.21 -7.75
C ASN A 101 -8.50 3.49 -6.72
N SER A 102 -9.07 2.44 -6.11
CA SER A 102 -10.08 2.57 -5.06
C SER A 102 -9.84 1.63 -3.88
N TYR A 103 -10.40 2.00 -2.73
CA TYR A 103 -10.31 1.20 -1.51
C TYR A 103 -11.01 -0.14 -1.68
N ASP A 104 -12.19 -0.14 -2.30
CA ASP A 104 -13.01 -1.33 -2.48
C ASP A 104 -12.32 -2.36 -3.39
N GLU A 105 -11.62 -1.90 -4.45
CA GLU A 105 -10.78 -2.78 -5.29
C GLU A 105 -9.65 -3.42 -4.49
N ALA A 106 -8.96 -2.65 -3.65
CA ALA A 106 -7.89 -3.17 -2.82
C ALA A 106 -8.40 -4.17 -1.77
N VAL A 107 -9.56 -3.88 -1.15
CA VAL A 107 -10.20 -4.78 -0.18
C VAL A 107 -10.66 -6.07 -0.86
N ALA A 108 -11.31 -5.98 -2.01
CA ALA A 108 -11.75 -7.14 -2.78
C ALA A 108 -10.55 -8.00 -3.18
N SER A 109 -9.51 -7.40 -3.77
CA SER A 109 -8.34 -8.14 -4.21
C SER A 109 -7.56 -8.76 -3.03
N ARG A 110 -7.48 -8.09 -1.88
CA ARG A 110 -6.93 -8.68 -0.65
C ARG A 110 -7.78 -9.87 -0.19
N ARG A 111 -9.11 -9.75 -0.18
CA ARG A 111 -10.02 -10.84 0.20
C ARG A 111 -9.86 -12.04 -0.72
N ASP A 112 -9.76 -11.82 -2.02
CA ASP A 112 -9.62 -12.89 -3.01
C ASP A 112 -8.26 -13.59 -2.86
N TRP A 113 -7.18 -12.84 -2.65
CA TRP A 113 -5.87 -13.41 -2.32
C TRP A 113 -5.91 -14.26 -1.03
N LEU A 114 -6.59 -13.74 0.00
CA LEU A 114 -6.81 -14.49 1.23
C LEU A 114 -7.65 -15.75 0.99
N ALA A 115 -8.59 -15.76 0.05
CA ALA A 115 -9.37 -16.95 -0.28
C ALA A 115 -8.55 -17.98 -1.07
N GLU A 116 -7.75 -17.54 -2.05
CA GLU A 116 -6.90 -18.40 -2.90
C GLU A 116 -5.84 -19.17 -2.11
N ARG A 117 -5.26 -18.55 -1.07
CA ARG A 117 -4.25 -19.18 -0.21
C ARG A 117 -4.83 -20.15 0.84
N GLY A 118 -6.14 -20.44 0.80
CA GLY A 118 -6.75 -21.53 1.56
C GLY A 118 -6.57 -21.44 3.08
N SER A 119 -6.38 -22.58 3.75
CA SER A 119 -6.22 -22.69 5.21
C SER A 119 -4.78 -22.47 5.72
N GLU A 120 -3.89 -21.94 4.88
CA GLU A 120 -2.53 -21.60 5.31
C GLU A 120 -2.58 -20.58 6.46
N ARG A 121 -1.67 -20.72 7.43
CA ARG A 121 -1.55 -19.75 8.51
C ARG A 121 -1.20 -18.39 7.90
N LYS A 122 -1.98 -17.37 8.26
CA LYS A 122 -1.88 -16.01 7.72
C LYS A 122 -1.73 -15.03 8.85
N ARG A 123 -0.73 -14.17 8.72
CA ARG A 123 -0.54 -13.03 9.60
C ARG A 123 -0.78 -11.75 8.82
N THR A 124 -1.56 -10.85 9.42
CA THR A 124 -1.76 -9.51 8.88
C THR A 124 -0.88 -8.51 9.60
N ILE A 125 -0.06 -7.79 8.86
CA ILE A 125 0.71 -6.64 9.34
C ILE A 125 -0.22 -5.43 9.40
N LYS A 126 -0.33 -4.83 10.59
CA LYS A 126 -1.11 -3.62 10.85
C LYS A 126 -0.15 -2.46 11.06
N TYR A 127 -0.63 -1.24 10.88
CA TYR A 127 0.17 -0.03 11.10
C TYR A 127 1.40 0.09 10.20
N PHE A 128 1.38 -0.56 9.03
CA PHE A 128 2.31 -0.25 7.95
C PHE A 128 1.91 1.09 7.33
N TYR A 129 2.85 2.04 7.26
CA TYR A 129 2.64 3.35 6.66
C TYR A 129 3.56 3.53 5.46
N VAL A 130 3.02 4.11 4.38
CA VAL A 130 3.79 4.48 3.20
C VAL A 130 4.15 5.95 3.29
N THR A 131 5.44 6.27 3.31
CA THR A 131 5.94 7.64 3.28
C THR A 131 6.29 8.05 1.85
N CYS A 132 5.94 9.30 1.54
CA CYS A 132 6.23 9.95 0.27
C CYS A 132 7.44 10.88 0.48
N ASN A 133 8.64 10.30 0.57
CA ASN A 133 9.89 11.07 0.63
C ASN A 133 10.43 11.35 -0.77
#